data_AF-A0A938UHS7-F1
#
_entry.id   AF-A0A938UHS7-F1
#
_cell.length_a   1.000
_cell.length_b   1.000
_cell.length_c   1.000
_cell.angle_alpha   90.00
_cell.angle_beta   90.00
_cell.angle_gamma   90.00
#
_symmetry.space_group_name_H-M   'P 1'
#
loop_
_entity.id
_entity.type
_entity.pdbx_description
1 polymer ?
#
loop_
_entity_poly.entity_id
_entity_poly.type
_entity_poly.pdbx_seq_one_letter_code
_entity_poly.pdbx_strand_id
1 'polypeptide(L)'
;IMAMKTWRALGIQAKWVPFESGEEAMTALMGGHGAVYVGNPGDVLGRPDLENAVLSAPKRLTAEAWRNIPTFKELGVKDLDDEIMWRGFAIKKGIPDEVRKFYVDLITKVNNDPQWRKYIEDEGADPVFYKDDKFKAIVKEDHKDFSDILKMLRSGK
;
A
#
# COMPACT_ATOMS: atom_id res chain seq x y z
N ILE A 1 -6.47 -5.94 5.12
CA ILE A 1 -7.15 -4.90 5.93
C ILE A 1 -7.89 -3.92 5.04
N MET A 2 -7.20 -3.32 4.06
CA MET A 2 -7.82 -2.45 3.04
C MET A 2 -9.13 -3.00 2.46
N ALA A 3 -9.15 -4.25 1.96
CA ALA A 3 -10.36 -4.87 1.43
C ALA A 3 -11.58 -4.78 2.38
N MET A 4 -11.38 -5.05 3.67
CA MET A 4 -12.45 -4.99 4.67
C MET A 4 -12.92 -3.55 4.95
N LYS A 5 -11.97 -2.60 4.98
CA LYS A 5 -12.31 -1.17 5.12
C LYS A 5 -13.13 -0.70 3.92
N THR A 6 -12.73 -1.08 2.71
CA THR A 6 -13.50 -0.83 1.47
C THR A 6 -14.90 -1.41 1.55
N TRP A 7 -15.04 -2.68 1.94
CA TRP A 7 -16.35 -3.32 2.04
C TRP A 7 -17.27 -2.64 3.05
N ARG A 8 -16.74 -2.26 4.22
CA ARG A 8 -17.50 -1.52 5.24
C ARG A 8 -17.93 -0.14 4.74
N ALA A 9 -17.02 0.61 4.13
CA ALA A 9 -17.31 1.95 3.61
C ALA A 9 -18.36 1.93 2.50
N LEU A 10 -18.40 0.87 1.70
CA LEU A 10 -19.31 0.70 0.57
C LEU A 10 -20.56 -0.16 0.86
N GLY A 11 -20.68 -0.74 2.07
CA GLY A 11 -21.76 -1.66 2.41
C GLY A 11 -21.72 -2.99 1.62
N ILE A 12 -20.55 -3.39 1.12
CA ILE A 12 -20.38 -4.63 0.37
C ILE A 12 -20.35 -5.83 1.34
N GLN A 13 -21.12 -6.87 1.03
CA GLN A 13 -21.00 -8.16 1.71
C GLN A 13 -20.03 -9.04 0.92
N ALA A 14 -18.89 -9.36 1.53
CA ALA A 14 -17.87 -10.20 0.93
C ALA A 14 -17.20 -11.09 1.96
N LYS A 15 -16.59 -12.18 1.50
CA LYS A 15 -15.79 -13.09 2.32
C LYS A 15 -14.33 -12.91 1.99
N TRP A 16 -13.51 -12.65 3.00
CA TRP A 16 -12.06 -12.65 2.82
C TRP A 16 -11.54 -14.08 2.67
N VAL A 17 -10.76 -14.31 1.61
CA VAL A 17 -10.05 -15.56 1.35
C VAL A 17 -8.55 -15.27 1.57
N PRO A 18 -7.93 -15.84 2.61
CA PRO A 18 -6.51 -15.62 2.88
C PRO A 18 -5.63 -16.40 1.91
N PHE A 19 -4.54 -15.77 1.47
CA PHE A 19 -3.45 -16.37 0.69
C PHE A 19 -2.11 -16.03 1.35
N GLU A 20 -1.05 -16.80 1.10
CA GLU A 20 0.26 -16.55 1.70
C GLU A 20 1.02 -15.42 0.99
N SER A 21 0.69 -15.16 -0.28
CA SER A 21 1.30 -14.10 -1.07
C SER A 21 0.30 -13.40 -2.00
N GLY A 22 0.70 -12.21 -2.49
CA GLY A 22 -0.05 -11.49 -3.53
C GLY A 22 -0.08 -12.24 -4.86
N GLU A 23 1.00 -12.95 -5.22
CA GLU A 23 1.09 -13.74 -6.45
C GLU A 23 0.10 -14.91 -6.45
N GLU A 24 -0.04 -15.61 -5.32
CA GLU A 24 -1.04 -16.67 -5.14
C GLU A 24 -2.46 -16.11 -5.24
N ALA A 25 -2.74 -14.99 -4.55
CA ALA A 25 -4.05 -14.34 -4.59
C ALA A 25 -4.41 -13.87 -6.00
N MET A 26 -3.45 -13.32 -6.75
CA MET A 26 -3.63 -12.88 -8.13
C MET A 26 -3.88 -14.07 -9.07
N THR A 27 -3.14 -15.16 -8.91
CA THR A 27 -3.35 -16.40 -9.68
C THR A 27 -4.74 -16.97 -9.43
N ALA A 28 -5.20 -16.96 -8.17
CA ALA A 28 -6.55 -17.38 -7.82
C ALA A 28 -7.63 -16.49 -8.47
N LEU A 29 -7.43 -15.17 -8.49
CA LEU A 29 -8.32 -14.22 -9.18
C LEU A 29 -8.42 -14.56 -10.68
N MET A 30 -7.29 -14.71 -11.37
CA MET A 30 -7.26 -15.05 -12.80
C MET A 30 -7.91 -16.41 -13.09
N GLY A 31 -7.81 -17.36 -12.16
CA GLY A 31 -8.50 -18.65 -12.23
C GLY A 31 -9.99 -18.61 -11.90
N GLY A 32 -10.58 -17.44 -11.59
CA GLY A 32 -11.99 -17.28 -11.25
C GLY A 32 -12.36 -17.66 -9.81
N HIS A 33 -11.37 -17.81 -8.92
CA HIS A 33 -11.60 -18.16 -7.51
C HIS A 33 -11.78 -16.94 -6.59
N GLY A 34 -11.74 -15.73 -7.16
CA GLY A 34 -12.00 -14.47 -6.49
C GLY A 34 -12.68 -13.48 -7.42
N ALA A 35 -13.32 -12.45 -6.87
CA ALA A 35 -13.96 -11.40 -7.66
C ALA A 35 -13.07 -10.16 -7.83
N VAL A 36 -12.24 -9.85 -6.83
CA VAL A 36 -11.39 -8.65 -6.78
C VAL A 36 -10.10 -8.98 -6.05
N TYR A 37 -8.99 -8.43 -6.53
CA TYR A 37 -7.70 -8.41 -5.85
C TYR A 37 -7.47 -7.02 -5.23
N VAL A 38 -6.88 -6.99 -4.03
CA VAL A 38 -6.49 -5.76 -3.34
C VAL A 38 -5.00 -5.85 -3.02
N GLY A 39 -4.19 -5.04 -3.69
CA GLY A 39 -2.73 -5.07 -3.59
C GLY A 39 -2.07 -3.80 -4.15
N ASN A 40 -0.85 -3.93 -4.65
CA ASN A 40 -0.14 -2.79 -5.26
C ASN A 40 -0.71 -2.52 -6.67
N PRO A 41 -0.77 -1.26 -7.13
CA PRO A 41 -1.20 -0.94 -8.49
C PRO A 41 -0.37 -1.65 -9.57
N GLY A 42 0.94 -1.79 -9.35
CA GLY A 42 1.86 -2.46 -10.27
C GLY A 42 1.59 -3.96 -10.48
N ASP A 43 0.83 -4.62 -9.60
CA ASP A 43 0.57 -6.07 -9.69
C ASP A 43 -0.24 -6.43 -10.96
N VAL A 44 -0.91 -5.46 -11.59
CA VAL A 44 -1.66 -5.62 -12.85
C VAL A 44 -0.82 -5.37 -14.11
N LEU A 45 0.43 -4.91 -13.98
CA LEU A 45 1.29 -4.67 -15.14
C LEU A 45 1.49 -5.97 -15.94
N GLY A 46 1.35 -5.85 -17.26
CA GLY A 46 1.45 -7.00 -18.16
C GLY A 46 0.28 -7.98 -18.12
N ARG A 47 -0.82 -7.65 -17.43
CA ARG A 47 -2.04 -8.47 -17.33
C ARG A 47 -3.22 -7.75 -18.01
N PRO A 48 -3.40 -7.91 -19.34
CA PRO A 48 -4.38 -7.14 -20.11
C PRO A 48 -5.85 -7.48 -19.79
N ASP A 49 -6.07 -8.59 -19.11
CA ASP A 49 -7.36 -9.06 -18.61
C ASP A 49 -7.75 -8.42 -17.26
N LEU A 50 -6.85 -7.63 -16.66
CA LEU A 50 -7.07 -6.96 -15.39
C LEU A 50 -6.94 -5.44 -15.53
N GLU A 51 -7.72 -4.73 -14.73
CA GLU A 51 -7.65 -3.28 -14.61
C GLU A 51 -7.70 -2.85 -13.15
N ASN A 52 -7.02 -1.74 -12.84
CA ASN A 52 -7.13 -1.10 -11.54
C ASN A 52 -8.44 -0.30 -11.48
N ALA A 53 -9.40 -0.74 -10.66
CA ALA A 53 -10.70 -0.08 -10.54
C ALA A 53 -10.65 1.26 -9.77
N VAL A 54 -9.82 1.33 -8.72
CA VAL A 54 -9.74 2.48 -7.82
C VAL A 54 -8.43 2.46 -7.02
N LEU A 55 -7.89 3.64 -6.68
CA LEU A 55 -6.70 3.80 -5.86
C LEU A 55 -7.03 4.37 -4.47
N SER A 56 -6.35 3.83 -3.46
CA SER A 56 -6.16 4.51 -2.18
C SER A 56 -4.98 5.47 -2.32
N ALA A 57 -5.30 6.74 -2.56
CA ALA A 57 -4.33 7.82 -2.64
C ALA A 57 -5.05 9.16 -2.45
N PRO A 58 -4.37 10.19 -1.90
CA PRO A 58 -4.95 11.52 -1.73
C PRO A 58 -5.27 12.20 -3.08
N LYS A 59 -4.55 11.82 -4.13
CA LYS A 59 -4.69 12.27 -5.52
C LYS A 59 -4.34 11.11 -6.46
N ARG A 60 -4.76 11.20 -7.71
CA ARG A 60 -4.34 10.23 -8.74
C ARG A 60 -2.82 10.24 -8.90
N LEU A 61 -2.28 9.06 -9.19
CA LEU A 61 -0.88 8.90 -9.55
C LEU A 61 -0.57 9.62 -10.87
N THR A 62 0.65 10.13 -11.03
CA THR A 62 1.02 11.01 -12.14
C THR A 62 1.58 10.28 -13.35
N ALA A 63 2.16 9.10 -13.16
CA ALA A 63 2.69 8.30 -14.26
C ALA A 63 1.57 7.88 -15.22
N GLU A 64 1.91 7.81 -16.51
CA GLU A 64 0.94 7.70 -17.60
C GLU A 64 0.06 6.44 -17.49
N ALA A 65 0.63 5.33 -17.02
CA ALA A 65 -0.09 4.08 -16.80
C ALA A 65 -1.22 4.20 -15.76
N TRP A 66 -1.15 5.19 -14.86
CA TRP A 66 -1.98 5.24 -13.66
C TRP A 66 -2.92 6.46 -13.59
N ARG A 67 -2.63 7.52 -14.35
CA ARG A 67 -3.32 8.84 -14.27
C ARG A 67 -4.84 8.81 -14.49
N ASN A 68 -5.35 7.77 -15.14
CA ASN A 68 -6.77 7.63 -15.45
C ASN A 68 -7.55 6.88 -14.36
N ILE A 69 -6.86 6.25 -13.40
CA ILE A 69 -7.50 5.50 -12.33
C ILE A 69 -8.03 6.47 -11.26
N PRO A 70 -9.31 6.42 -10.90
CA PRO A 70 -9.87 7.32 -9.90
C PRO A 70 -9.38 6.95 -8.49
N THR A 71 -9.38 7.92 -7.59
CA THR A 71 -9.23 7.66 -6.15
C THR A 71 -10.58 7.35 -5.50
N PHE A 72 -10.56 6.70 -4.33
CA PHE A 72 -11.78 6.52 -3.51
C PHE A 72 -12.52 7.82 -3.25
N LYS A 73 -11.78 8.91 -3.01
CA LYS A 73 -12.34 10.25 -2.78
C LYS A 73 -13.11 10.80 -3.97
N GLU A 74 -12.61 10.59 -5.19
CA GLU A 74 -13.31 10.99 -6.42
C GLU A 74 -14.61 10.21 -6.63
N LEU A 75 -14.68 8.99 -6.09
CA LEU A 75 -15.88 8.16 -6.07
C LEU A 75 -16.81 8.46 -4.89
N GLY A 76 -16.51 9.47 -4.08
CA GLY A 76 -17.32 9.85 -2.91
C GLY A 76 -17.14 8.96 -1.68
N VAL A 77 -16.17 8.05 -1.69
CA VAL A 77 -15.85 7.18 -0.56
C VAL A 77 -14.85 7.90 0.34
N LYS A 78 -15.19 8.01 1.62
CA LYS A 78 -14.39 8.71 2.63
C LYS A 78 -13.44 7.74 3.35
N ASP A 79 -12.40 8.29 3.95
CA ASP A 79 -11.51 7.59 4.89
C ASP A 79 -10.76 6.39 4.28
N LEU A 80 -10.55 6.41 2.95
CA LEU A 80 -9.81 5.39 2.20
C LEU A 80 -8.71 5.97 1.30
N ASP A 81 -8.45 7.27 1.37
CA ASP A 81 -7.44 7.95 0.56
C ASP A 81 -6.03 7.93 1.19
N ASP A 82 -5.92 7.48 2.44
CA ASP A 82 -4.65 7.34 3.18
C ASP A 82 -4.36 5.88 3.62
N GLU A 83 -5.08 4.91 3.07
CA GLU A 83 -4.81 3.48 3.28
C GLU A 83 -3.65 3.04 2.38
N ILE A 84 -2.42 3.39 2.76
CA ILE A 84 -1.24 3.27 1.91
C ILE A 84 -0.36 2.11 2.37
N MET A 85 0.10 1.31 1.40
CA MET A 85 1.11 0.28 1.64
C MET A 85 2.51 0.90 1.60
N TRP A 86 3.03 1.32 2.76
CA TRP A 86 4.38 1.86 2.85
C TRP A 86 5.45 0.77 2.82
N ARG A 87 6.65 1.15 2.37
CA ARG A 87 7.88 0.36 2.50
C ARG A 87 8.90 1.21 3.25
N GLY A 88 9.69 0.59 4.12
CA GLY A 88 10.68 1.32 4.89
C GLY A 88 11.76 0.43 5.49
N PHE A 89 12.74 1.09 6.10
CA PHE A 89 13.91 0.44 6.67
C PHE A 89 13.84 0.50 8.19
N ALA A 90 14.16 -0.62 8.83
CA ALA A 90 14.37 -0.69 10.27
C ALA A 90 15.85 -0.95 10.55
N ILE A 91 16.39 -0.23 11.52
CA ILE A 91 17.75 -0.42 12.03
C ILE A 91 17.69 -0.92 13.47
N LYS A 92 18.65 -1.77 13.84
CA LYS A 92 18.70 -2.33 15.20
C LYS A 92 18.82 -1.21 16.23
N LYS A 93 18.10 -1.34 17.35
CA LYS A 93 18.23 -0.43 18.48
C LYS A 93 19.65 -0.51 19.06
N GLY A 94 20.25 0.63 19.37
CA GLY A 94 21.55 0.73 20.03
C GLY A 94 22.76 0.65 19.11
N ILE A 95 22.58 0.77 17.78
CA ILE A 95 23.72 0.98 16.89
C ILE A 95 24.37 2.34 17.14
N PRO A 96 25.67 2.51 16.87
CA PRO A 96 26.32 3.81 16.95
C PRO A 96 25.68 4.86 16.04
N ASP A 97 25.71 6.13 16.46
CA ASP A 97 25.07 7.24 15.74
C ASP A 97 25.69 7.46 14.36
N GLU A 98 26.99 7.24 14.21
CA GLU A 98 27.67 7.34 12.92
C GLU A 98 27.16 6.29 11.92
N VAL A 99 26.88 5.07 12.39
CA VAL A 99 26.32 3.99 11.55
C VAL A 99 24.89 4.35 11.15
N ARG A 100 24.08 4.84 12.08
CA ARG A 100 22.74 5.32 11.79
C ARG A 100 22.77 6.44 10.75
N LYS A 101 23.66 7.43 10.92
CA LYS A 101 23.81 8.55 10.00
C LYS A 101 24.20 8.08 8.59
N PHE A 102 25.13 7.14 8.49
CA PHE A 102 25.54 6.56 7.21
C PHE A 102 24.34 6.00 6.43
N TYR A 103 23.49 5.17 7.07
CA TYR A 103 22.33 4.58 6.39
C TYR A 103 21.28 5.63 6.01
N VAL A 104 20.99 6.59 6.90
CA VAL A 104 20.04 7.66 6.58
C VAL A 104 20.52 8.49 5.40
N ASP A 105 21.82 8.82 5.35
CA ASP A 105 22.41 9.58 4.24
C ASP A 105 22.37 8.77 2.93
N LEU A 106 22.72 7.47 2.98
CA LEU A 106 22.66 6.58 1.82
C LEU A 106 21.25 6.47 1.25
N ILE A 107 20.26 6.16 2.09
CA ILE A 107 18.86 6.01 1.67
C ILE A 107 18.32 7.35 1.16
N THR A 108 18.72 8.47 1.77
CA THR A 108 18.37 9.81 1.25
C THR A 108 18.91 10.01 -0.17
N LYS A 109 20.16 9.63 -0.42
CA LYS A 109 20.75 9.74 -1.77
C LYS A 109 20.00 8.90 -2.78
N VAL A 110 19.69 7.64 -2.45
CA VAL A 110 18.91 6.75 -3.32
C VAL A 110 17.51 7.31 -3.58
N ASN A 111 16.80 7.79 -2.56
CA ASN A 111 15.46 8.37 -2.73
C ASN A 111 15.45 9.65 -3.60
N ASN A 112 16.57 10.37 -3.66
CA ASN A 112 16.73 11.56 -4.48
C ASN A 112 17.25 11.25 -5.87
N ASP A 113 17.67 10.01 -6.15
CA ASP A 113 18.13 9.60 -7.46
C ASP A 113 16.96 9.64 -8.47
N PRO A 114 17.06 10.38 -9.58
CA PRO A 114 15.96 10.50 -10.53
C PRO A 114 15.53 9.18 -11.16
N GLN A 115 16.45 8.23 -11.36
CA GLN A 115 16.12 6.91 -11.90
C GLN A 115 15.34 6.09 -10.89
N TRP A 116 15.73 6.14 -9.62
CA TRP A 116 14.97 5.50 -8.54
C TRP A 116 13.56 6.08 -8.42
N ARG A 117 13.44 7.41 -8.41
CA ARG A 117 12.14 8.09 -8.30
C ARG A 117 11.22 7.73 -9.47
N LYS A 118 11.76 7.77 -10.69
CA LYS A 118 11.02 7.37 -11.89
C LYS A 118 10.58 5.92 -11.81
N TYR A 119 11.47 5.01 -11.40
CA TYR A 119 11.14 3.59 -11.23
C TYR A 119 9.96 3.41 -10.26
N ILE A 120 9.99 4.07 -9.09
CA ILE A 120 8.90 3.97 -8.11
C ILE A 120 7.58 4.53 -8.65
N GLU A 121 7.62 5.66 -9.36
CA GLU A 121 6.43 6.25 -9.99
C GLU A 121 5.86 5.34 -11.10
N ASP A 122 6.72 4.74 -11.93
CA ASP A 122 6.34 3.81 -12.99
C ASP A 122 5.68 2.54 -12.40
N GLU A 123 6.11 2.07 -11.22
CA GLU A 123 5.50 0.96 -10.47
C GLU A 123 4.20 1.34 -9.74
N GLY A 124 3.77 2.59 -9.83
CA GLY A 124 2.52 3.07 -9.25
C GLY A 124 2.58 3.35 -7.76
N ALA A 125 3.74 3.79 -7.27
CA ALA A 125 3.96 4.21 -5.90
C ALA A 125 4.53 5.63 -5.83
N ASP A 126 4.36 6.29 -4.68
CA ASP A 126 4.91 7.62 -4.46
C ASP A 126 6.36 7.54 -3.92
N PRO A 127 7.34 8.23 -4.55
CA PRO A 127 8.72 8.26 -4.09
C PRO A 127 8.91 9.24 -2.91
N VAL A 128 8.28 8.92 -1.78
CA VAL A 128 8.39 9.66 -0.52
C VAL A 128 9.38 8.99 0.43
N PHE A 129 10.11 9.81 1.18
CA PHE A 129 11.00 9.33 2.23
C PHE A 129 10.79 10.11 3.52
N TYR A 130 10.24 9.44 4.51
CA TYR A 130 10.08 9.97 5.86
C TYR A 130 11.17 9.43 6.77
N LYS A 131 11.87 10.33 7.44
CA LYS A 131 12.91 9.99 8.40
C LYS A 131 12.32 9.84 9.78
N ASP A 132 12.93 8.95 10.56
CA ASP A 132 12.89 8.95 12.02
C ASP A 132 11.48 9.03 12.60
N ASP A 133 11.17 10.09 13.32
CA ASP A 133 9.97 10.16 14.14
C ASP A 133 8.70 10.26 13.31
N LYS A 134 8.76 10.84 12.10
CA LYS A 134 7.62 10.85 11.19
C LYS A 134 7.28 9.43 10.72
N PHE A 135 8.28 8.64 10.30
CA PHE A 135 8.03 7.27 9.88
C PHE A 135 7.65 6.36 11.05
N LYS A 136 8.28 6.53 12.22
CA LYS A 136 7.88 5.81 13.44
C LYS A 136 6.43 6.11 13.85
N ALA A 137 5.94 7.33 13.64
CA ALA A 137 4.54 7.67 13.92
C ALA A 137 3.58 6.86 13.05
N ILE A 138 3.83 6.83 11.73
CA ILE A 138 3.06 6.03 10.76
C ILE A 138 3.06 4.55 11.16
N VAL A 139 4.23 3.97 11.45
CA VAL A 139 4.34 2.56 11.86
C VAL A 139 3.53 2.26 13.12
N LYS A 140 3.53 3.17 14.11
CA LYS A 140 2.76 3.00 15.35
C LYS A 140 1.27 3.11 15.13
N GLU A 141 0.85 4.05 14.30
CA GLU A 141 -0.56 4.27 13.94
C GLU A 141 -1.12 3.04 13.23
N ASP A 142 -0.45 2.57 12.18
CA ASP A 142 -0.87 1.38 11.44
C ASP A 142 -0.83 0.12 12.29
N HIS A 143 0.19 -0.05 13.14
CA HIS A 143 0.23 -1.17 14.07
C HIS A 143 -0.98 -1.17 15.00
N LYS A 144 -1.39 0.00 15.50
CA LYS A 144 -2.57 0.12 16.37
C LYS A 144 -3.83 -0.23 15.59
N ASP A 145 -4.06 0.43 14.46
CA ASP A 145 -5.25 0.24 13.65
C ASP A 145 -5.40 -1.21 13.18
N PHE A 146 -4.32 -1.81 12.67
CA PHE A 146 -4.34 -3.20 12.20
C PHE A 146 -4.56 -4.18 13.35
N SER A 147 -3.99 -3.92 14.53
CA SER A 147 -4.24 -4.72 15.72
C SER A 147 -5.71 -4.69 16.14
N ASP A 148 -6.36 -3.53 16.07
CA ASP A 148 -7.75 -3.36 16.44
C ASP A 148 -8.68 -4.10 15.45
N ILE A 149 -8.41 -3.98 14.15
CA ILE A 149 -9.16 -4.70 13.10
C ILE A 149 -8.98 -6.21 13.22
N LEU A 150 -7.76 -6.70 13.44
CA LEU A 150 -7.51 -8.14 13.59
C LEU A 150 -8.20 -8.73 14.84
N LYS A 151 -8.29 -7.96 15.94
CA LYS A 151 -9.06 -8.37 17.14
C LYS A 151 -10.55 -8.48 16.84
N MET A 152 -11.13 -7.52 16.11
CA MET A 152 -12.53 -7.58 15.71
C MET A 152 -12.83 -8.87 14.94
N LEU A 153 -11.99 -9.20 13.93
CA LEU A 153 -12.14 -10.42 13.12
C LEU A 153 -12.07 -11.69 13.94
N ARG A 154 -11.13 -11.77 14.89
CA ARG A 154 -11.02 -12.93 15.78
C ARG A 154 -12.24 -13.06 16.71
N SER A 155 -12.90 -11.96 17.03
CA SER A 155 -14.09 -11.95 17.87
C SER A 155 -15.39 -12.28 17.14
N GLY A 156 -15.36 -12.49 15.81
CA GLY A 156 -16.55 -12.77 15.00
C GLY A 156 -17.53 -11.58 14.92
N LYS A 157 -17.06 -10.36 15.20
CA LYS A 157 -17.82 -9.10 15.15
C LYS A 157 -17.38 -8.23 13.96
#